data_AF-A0A2T4S571-F1
#
_entry.id   AF-A0A2T4S571-F1
#
_cell.length_a   1.000
_cell.length_b   1.000
_cell.length_c   1.000
_cell.angle_alpha   90.00
_cell.angle_beta   90.00
_cell.angle_gamma   90.00
#
_symmetry.space_group_name_H-M   'P 1'
#
loop_
_entity.id
_entity.type
_entity.pdbx_description
1 polymer ?
#
loop_
_entity_poly.entity_id
_entity_poly.type
_entity_poly.pdbx_seq_one_letter_code
_entity_poly.pdbx_strand_id
1 'polypeptide(L)'
;MTVKVKYIDKRHWRRLIERDYTEVKVNNNKFKGIIGLITMKKVKEPLKVSVVGKTMIVADDNYQWLQIVPDKKRYSITVMLDEKGNPLEYYFDINIKNITQKGKARRVDLCLDVIVLPNGEYELVDEDDLLRALETKQISKKQYHEAYIIA
;
A
#
# COMPACT_ATOMS: atom_id res chain seq x y z
N MET A 1 -3.73 -12.00 8.82
CA MET A 1 -2.53 -12.33 8.02
C MET A 1 -1.27 -12.13 8.87
N THR A 2 -0.09 -12.52 8.39
CA THR A 2 1.22 -12.38 9.07
C THR A 2 1.97 -11.14 8.60
N VAL A 3 3.05 -10.75 9.29
CA VAL A 3 4.03 -9.78 8.76
C VAL A 3 4.48 -10.22 7.37
N LYS A 4 4.42 -9.31 6.39
CA LYS A 4 4.60 -9.65 4.98
C LYS A 4 5.58 -8.75 4.28
N VAL A 5 6.26 -9.33 3.30
CA VAL A 5 7.05 -8.57 2.34
C VAL A 5 6.14 -8.26 1.14
N LYS A 6 5.72 -7.00 1.02
CA LYS A 6 4.87 -6.52 -0.10
C LYS A 6 5.77 -5.84 -1.15
N TYR A 7 5.90 -6.45 -2.34
CA TYR A 7 6.59 -5.83 -3.48
C TYR A 7 5.69 -4.79 -4.13
N ILE A 8 6.25 -3.63 -4.47
CA ILE A 8 5.44 -2.53 -5.02
C ILE A 8 4.99 -2.76 -6.46
N ASP A 9 5.64 -3.65 -7.19
CA ASP A 9 5.20 -4.03 -8.53
C ASP A 9 4.04 -5.05 -8.51
N LYS A 10 3.57 -5.48 -7.34
CA LYS A 10 2.46 -6.43 -7.18
C LYS A 10 2.64 -7.71 -8.02
N ARG A 11 3.89 -8.15 -8.25
CA ARG A 11 4.23 -9.34 -9.07
C ARG A 11 3.58 -10.66 -8.63
N HIS A 12 3.08 -10.74 -7.40
CA HIS A 12 2.41 -11.93 -6.86
C HIS A 12 0.89 -11.75 -6.70
N TRP A 13 0.34 -10.62 -7.17
CA TRP A 13 -1.08 -10.35 -7.04
C TRP A 13 -1.86 -11.03 -8.17
N ARG A 14 -2.42 -12.20 -7.85
CA ARG A 14 -3.13 -13.09 -8.80
C ARG A 14 -4.31 -12.44 -9.54
N ARG A 15 -4.79 -11.27 -9.09
CA ARG A 15 -5.85 -10.52 -9.73
C ARG A 15 -5.38 -9.82 -11.01
N LEU A 16 -4.09 -9.47 -11.11
CA LEU A 16 -3.51 -8.88 -12.31
C LEU A 16 -3.25 -9.98 -13.34
N ILE A 17 -3.97 -9.92 -14.47
CA ILE A 17 -3.75 -10.80 -15.62
C ILE A 17 -2.68 -10.16 -16.51
N GLU A 18 -2.84 -8.88 -16.81
CA GLU A 18 -1.93 -8.11 -17.66
C GLU A 18 -1.69 -6.73 -17.03
N ARG A 19 -0.43 -6.29 -17.03
CA ARG A 19 -0.04 -5.01 -16.42
C ARG A 19 1.17 -4.41 -17.08
N ASP A 20 1.22 -3.09 -17.09
CA ASP A 20 2.47 -2.34 -17.24
C ASP A 20 3.00 -1.94 -15.87
N TYR A 21 4.32 -1.84 -15.78
CA TYR A 21 4.98 -1.34 -14.58
C TYR A 21 6.19 -0.49 -14.92
N THR A 22 6.26 0.68 -14.30
CA THR A 22 7.43 1.55 -14.33
C THR A 22 7.77 2.04 -12.95
N GLU A 23 9.04 2.32 -12.69
CA GLU A 23 9.50 2.90 -11.43
C GLU A 23 10.69 3.82 -11.62
N VAL A 24 10.70 4.86 -10.77
CA VAL A 24 11.76 5.84 -10.68
C VAL A 24 12.31 5.88 -9.26
N LYS A 25 13.64 6.00 -9.17
CA LYS A 25 14.31 6.35 -7.91
C LYS A 25 14.44 7.85 -7.86
N VAL A 26 13.87 8.45 -6.83
CA VAL A 26 13.94 9.89 -6.60
C VAL A 26 14.90 10.13 -5.45
N ASN A 27 15.79 11.10 -5.62
CA ASN A 27 16.73 11.54 -4.61
C ASN A 27 16.97 13.04 -4.76
N ASN A 28 16.07 13.84 -4.19
CA ASN A 28 16.20 15.29 -4.12
C ASN A 28 15.88 15.79 -2.71
N ASN A 29 15.89 17.12 -2.52
CA ASN A 29 15.62 17.76 -1.24
C ASN A 29 14.17 17.62 -0.74
N LYS A 30 13.22 17.34 -1.63
CA LYS A 30 11.78 17.19 -1.29
C LYS A 30 11.40 15.76 -0.99
N PHE A 31 11.97 14.80 -1.73
CA PHE A 31 11.64 13.39 -1.60
C PHE A 31 12.84 12.51 -1.94
N LYS A 32 13.01 11.47 -1.13
CA LYS A 32 13.95 10.39 -1.37
C LYS A 32 13.22 9.06 -1.22
N GLY A 33 13.28 8.21 -2.24
CA GLY A 33 12.56 6.95 -2.24
C GLY A 33 12.37 6.36 -3.64
N ILE A 34 11.41 5.44 -3.75
CA ILE A 34 10.96 4.87 -5.02
C ILE A 34 9.51 5.29 -5.26
N ILE A 35 9.20 5.71 -6.48
CA ILE A 35 7.83 5.88 -6.96
C ILE A 35 7.64 4.88 -8.09
N GLY A 36 6.66 3.99 -7.95
CA GLY A 36 6.27 3.02 -8.97
C GLY A 36 4.84 3.25 -9.42
N LEU A 37 4.56 3.01 -10.69
CA LEU A 37 3.21 3.06 -11.25
C LEU A 37 2.90 1.70 -11.88
N ILE A 38 1.80 1.10 -11.45
CA ILE A 38 1.21 -0.08 -12.07
C ILE A 38 -0.01 0.39 -12.86
N THR A 39 -0.08 0.03 -14.14
CA THR A 39 -1.30 0.17 -14.94
C THR A 39 -1.87 -1.22 -15.17
N MET A 40 -3.10 -1.46 -14.74
CA MET A 40 -3.77 -2.75 -14.81
C MET A 40 -4.44 -2.89 -16.17
N LYS A 41 -3.74 -3.44 -17.17
CA LYS A 41 -4.33 -3.62 -18.51
C LYS A 41 -5.50 -4.58 -18.50
N LYS A 42 -5.39 -5.64 -17.70
CA LYS A 42 -6.45 -6.62 -17.49
C LYS A 42 -6.44 -7.16 -16.07
N VAL A 43 -7.59 -7.17 -15.41
CA VAL A 43 -7.82 -7.85 -14.13
C VAL A 43 -8.73 -9.06 -14.30
N LYS A 44 -8.61 -10.03 -13.40
CA LYS A 44 -9.48 -11.21 -13.37
C LYS A 44 -10.93 -10.85 -13.07
N GLU A 45 -11.12 -9.95 -12.12
CA GLU A 45 -12.41 -9.39 -11.72
C GLU A 45 -12.13 -8.07 -10.96
N PRO A 46 -13.07 -7.12 -10.93
CA PRO A 46 -12.89 -5.87 -10.19
C PRO A 46 -12.67 -6.09 -8.69
N LEU A 47 -11.80 -5.31 -8.06
CA LEU A 47 -11.69 -5.26 -6.60
C LEU A 47 -12.64 -4.21 -6.05
N LYS A 48 -13.69 -4.67 -5.36
CA LYS A 48 -14.60 -3.83 -4.59
C LYS A 48 -14.16 -3.79 -3.14
N VAL A 49 -14.15 -2.59 -2.55
CA VAL A 49 -13.87 -2.35 -1.13
C VAL A 49 -14.96 -1.46 -0.55
N SER A 50 -15.15 -1.54 0.77
CA SER A 50 -16.02 -0.64 1.52
C SER A 50 -15.16 0.15 2.48
N VAL A 51 -15.15 1.47 2.33
CA VAL A 51 -14.28 2.40 3.05
C VAL A 51 -15.10 3.59 3.52
N VAL A 52 -15.05 3.91 4.82
CA VAL A 52 -15.87 4.94 5.48
C VAL A 52 -17.35 4.83 5.08
N GLY A 53 -17.87 3.59 5.12
CA GLY A 53 -19.27 3.29 4.78
C GLY A 53 -19.64 3.44 3.30
N LYS A 54 -18.68 3.70 2.39
CA LYS A 54 -18.89 3.81 0.95
C LYS A 54 -18.28 2.62 0.23
N THR A 55 -19.02 2.00 -0.68
CA THR A 55 -18.48 0.94 -1.54
C THR A 55 -17.95 1.53 -2.84
N MET A 56 -16.74 1.15 -3.23
CA MET A 56 -16.10 1.57 -4.49
C MET A 56 -15.27 0.46 -5.12
N ILE A 57 -15.01 0.58 -6.42
CA ILE A 57 -14.06 -0.28 -7.15
C ILE A 57 -12.72 0.42 -7.14
N VAL A 58 -11.69 -0.24 -6.64
CA VAL A 58 -10.34 0.35 -6.53
C VAL A 58 -9.30 -0.34 -7.40
N ALA A 59 -9.71 -1.39 -8.10
CA ALA A 59 -8.95 -2.01 -9.18
C ALA A 59 -9.90 -2.59 -10.21
N ASP A 60 -9.77 -2.15 -11.45
CA ASP A 60 -10.45 -2.68 -12.62
C ASP A 60 -9.52 -2.57 -13.85
N ASP A 61 -10.01 -2.98 -15.01
CA ASP A 61 -9.32 -2.78 -16.27
C ASP A 61 -9.01 -1.28 -16.49
N ASN A 62 -7.77 -1.00 -16.87
CA ASN A 62 -7.17 0.32 -17.08
C ASN A 62 -6.99 1.18 -15.82
N TYR A 63 -7.27 0.66 -14.61
CA TYR A 63 -6.99 1.38 -13.37
C TYR A 63 -5.50 1.44 -13.09
N GLN A 64 -5.09 2.39 -12.26
CA GLN A 64 -3.68 2.58 -11.94
C GLN A 64 -3.44 2.64 -10.44
N TRP A 65 -2.36 2.03 -9.98
CA TRP A 65 -1.87 2.14 -8.61
C TRP A 65 -0.52 2.82 -8.58
N LEU A 66 -0.46 4.02 -8.00
CA LEU A 66 0.78 4.76 -7.74
C LEU A 66 1.32 4.38 -6.37
N GLN A 67 2.45 3.71 -6.34
CA GLN A 67 3.14 3.23 -5.15
C GLN A 67 4.25 4.20 -4.77
N ILE A 68 4.18 4.81 -3.59
CA ILE A 68 5.18 5.75 -3.09
C ILE A 68 5.84 5.11 -1.86
N VAL A 69 7.14 4.86 -1.96
CA VAL A 69 7.94 4.23 -0.91
C VAL A 69 9.07 5.17 -0.49
N PRO A 70 8.86 5.98 0.55
CA PRO A 70 9.90 6.88 1.03
C PRO A 70 11.05 6.11 1.69
N ASP A 71 12.28 6.60 1.48
CA ASP A 71 13.49 6.07 2.10
C ASP A 71 13.53 6.39 3.60
N LYS A 72 13.94 5.42 4.42
CA LYS A 72 14.04 5.55 5.89
C LYS A 72 12.75 5.99 6.61
N LYS A 73 11.58 5.91 5.95
CA LYS A 73 10.27 6.08 6.60
C LYS A 73 9.65 4.72 6.90
N ARG A 74 8.69 4.74 7.82
CA ARG A 74 7.97 3.57 8.31
C ARG A 74 6.53 3.50 7.81
N TYR A 75 6.28 4.08 6.65
CA TYR A 75 5.02 3.96 5.94
C TYR A 75 5.28 3.92 4.43
N SER A 76 4.29 3.52 3.66
CA SER A 76 4.25 3.66 2.20
C SER A 76 2.84 3.99 1.76
N ILE A 77 2.70 4.61 0.59
CA ILE A 77 1.40 5.05 0.08
C ILE A 77 1.08 4.28 -1.19
N THR A 78 -0.15 3.82 -1.33
CA THR A 78 -0.74 3.42 -2.59
C THR A 78 -1.87 4.40 -2.91
N VAL A 79 -1.71 5.18 -3.98
CA VAL A 79 -2.82 5.96 -4.52
C VAL A 79 -3.51 5.11 -5.57
N MET A 80 -4.79 4.82 -5.34
CA MET A 80 -5.62 4.07 -6.28
C MET A 80 -6.33 5.07 -7.19
N LEU A 81 -6.14 4.90 -8.50
CA LEU A 81 -6.62 5.80 -9.53
C LEU A 81 -7.58 5.04 -10.45
N ASP A 82 -8.68 5.69 -10.83
CA ASP A 82 -9.61 5.17 -11.84
C ASP A 82 -8.98 5.18 -13.24
N GLU A 83 -9.74 4.73 -14.25
CA GLU A 83 -9.28 4.68 -15.64
C GLU A 83 -9.00 6.07 -16.26
N LYS A 84 -9.48 7.13 -15.63
CA LYS A 84 -9.25 8.53 -16.03
C LYS A 84 -8.11 9.19 -15.24
N GLY A 85 -7.52 8.47 -14.29
CA GLY A 85 -6.46 8.98 -13.42
C GLY A 85 -6.96 9.81 -12.23
N ASN A 86 -8.25 9.76 -11.89
CA ASN A 86 -8.77 10.42 -10.69
C ASN A 86 -8.45 9.58 -9.44
N PRO A 87 -8.02 10.20 -8.33
CA PRO A 87 -7.82 9.48 -7.08
C PRO A 87 -9.15 9.00 -6.50
N LEU A 88 -9.19 7.71 -6.19
CA LEU A 88 -10.30 7.03 -5.53
C LEU A 88 -10.03 6.88 -4.03
N GLU A 89 -8.80 6.52 -3.69
CA GLU A 89 -8.39 6.14 -2.34
C GLU A 89 -6.87 6.35 -2.16
N TYR A 90 -6.46 6.76 -0.97
CA TYR A 90 -5.07 6.79 -0.52
C TYR A 90 -4.90 5.78 0.60
N TYR A 91 -4.14 4.72 0.34
CA TYR A 91 -3.87 3.65 1.28
C TYR A 91 -2.46 3.81 1.86
N PHE A 92 -2.35 3.96 3.17
CA PHE A 92 -1.09 4.10 3.89
C PHE A 92 -0.77 2.79 4.61
N ASP A 93 0.19 2.02 4.09
CA ASP A 93 0.68 0.85 4.81
C ASP A 93 1.67 1.27 5.91
N ILE A 94 1.43 0.86 7.14
CA ILE A 94 2.39 1.03 8.24
C ILE A 94 3.44 -0.08 8.15
N ASN A 95 4.71 0.32 8.18
CA ASN A 95 5.82 -0.56 7.87
C ASN A 95 6.81 -0.66 9.02
N ILE A 96 7.40 -1.84 9.18
CA ILE A 96 8.64 -2.01 9.95
C ILE A 96 9.77 -1.25 9.25
N LYS A 97 9.90 -1.45 7.93
CA LYS A 97 10.88 -0.75 7.09
C LYS A 97 10.53 -0.81 5.62
N ASN A 98 11.07 0.16 4.89
CA ASN A 98 11.06 0.22 3.44
C ASN A 98 12.41 -0.22 2.86
N ILE A 99 12.37 -0.94 1.73
CA ILE A 99 13.53 -1.25 0.90
C ILE A 99 13.37 -0.50 -0.41
N THR A 100 14.21 0.51 -0.63
CA THR A 100 14.13 1.49 -1.74
C THR A 100 15.18 1.21 -2.84
N GLN A 101 15.38 -0.07 -3.15
CA GLN A 101 16.25 -0.50 -4.24
C GLN A 101 15.46 -0.62 -5.55
N LYS A 102 15.89 0.09 -6.60
CA LYS A 102 15.28 0.02 -7.94
C LYS A 102 15.19 -1.44 -8.43
N GLY A 103 14.03 -1.87 -8.94
CA GLY A 103 13.71 -3.22 -9.41
C GLY A 103 13.45 -4.26 -8.31
N LYS A 104 13.70 -3.90 -7.04
CA LYS A 104 13.54 -4.77 -5.87
C LYS A 104 12.80 -4.08 -4.72
N ALA A 105 12.12 -2.98 -5.03
CA ALA A 105 11.46 -2.13 -4.05
C ALA A 105 10.30 -2.88 -3.38
N ARG A 106 10.28 -2.86 -2.06
CA ARG A 106 9.33 -3.59 -1.23
C ARG A 106 9.27 -3.02 0.17
N ARG A 107 8.20 -3.32 0.88
CA ARG A 107 7.99 -2.97 2.29
C ARG A 107 7.88 -4.21 3.15
N VAL A 108 8.35 -4.11 4.39
CA VAL A 108 8.08 -5.09 5.44
C VAL A 108 6.92 -4.51 6.25
N ASP A 109 5.76 -5.08 6.01
CA ASP A 109 4.44 -4.63 6.43
C ASP A 109 4.17 -4.94 7.90
N LEU A 110 3.58 -3.98 8.63
CA LEU A 110 3.23 -4.11 10.04
C LEU A 110 1.72 -4.34 10.25
N CYS A 111 1.02 -4.81 9.21
CA CYS A 111 -0.42 -5.10 9.17
C CYS A 111 -1.35 -3.89 9.29
N LEU A 112 -1.09 -2.95 10.21
CA LEU A 112 -1.93 -1.78 10.40
C LEU A 112 -1.88 -0.86 9.17
N ASP A 113 -3.03 -0.40 8.72
CA ASP A 113 -3.13 0.47 7.55
C ASP A 113 -4.11 1.62 7.81
N VAL A 114 -3.87 2.79 7.22
CA VAL A 114 -4.80 3.92 7.23
C VAL A 114 -5.34 4.13 5.81
N ILE A 115 -6.66 4.17 5.66
CA ILE A 115 -7.31 4.45 4.39
C ILE A 115 -7.89 5.85 4.43
N VAL A 116 -7.59 6.67 3.42
CA VAL A 116 -8.07 8.06 3.31
C VAL A 116 -8.78 8.25 1.97
N LEU A 117 -9.98 8.84 2.01
CA LEU A 117 -10.74 9.23 0.83
C LEU A 117 -10.31 10.62 0.32
N PRO A 118 -10.57 10.97 -0.96
CA PRO A 118 -10.21 12.27 -1.52
C PRO A 118 -10.78 13.49 -0.79
N ASN A 119 -11.88 13.32 -0.05
CA ASN A 119 -12.47 14.37 0.76
C ASN A 119 -11.84 14.49 2.17
N GLY A 120 -10.84 13.67 2.50
CA GLY A 120 -10.13 13.68 3.77
C GLY A 120 -10.77 12.82 4.87
N GLU A 121 -11.93 12.19 4.63
CA GLU A 121 -12.44 11.16 5.53
C GLU A 121 -11.47 9.97 5.57
N TYR A 122 -11.28 9.36 6.73
CA TYR A 122 -10.35 8.26 6.89
C TYR A 122 -10.83 7.22 7.89
N GLU A 123 -10.28 6.02 7.78
CA GLU A 123 -10.46 4.93 8.74
C GLU A 123 -9.16 4.16 8.95
N LEU A 124 -9.04 3.59 10.15
CA LEU A 124 -7.97 2.67 10.51
C LEU A 124 -8.47 1.24 10.26
N VAL A 125 -7.67 0.41 9.60
CA VAL A 125 -8.04 -0.98 9.26
C VAL A 125 -6.95 -1.97 9.68
N ASP A 126 -7.30 -3.25 9.66
CA ASP A 126 -6.40 -4.38 9.95
C ASP A 126 -5.80 -4.39 11.37
N GLU A 127 -6.49 -3.76 12.34
CA GLU A 127 -6.14 -3.81 13.77
C GLU A 127 -6.11 -5.25 14.32
N ASP A 128 -7.09 -6.08 13.93
CA ASP A 128 -7.14 -7.50 14.31
C ASP A 128 -5.94 -8.29 13.77
N ASP A 129 -5.42 -7.91 12.61
CA ASP A 129 -4.25 -8.53 12.00
C ASP A 129 -2.96 -8.12 12.72
N LEU A 130 -2.87 -6.86 13.17
CA LEU A 130 -1.78 -6.39 14.02
C LEU A 130 -1.79 -7.10 15.39
N LEU A 131 -2.96 -7.23 16.04
CA LEU A 131 -3.11 -7.93 17.32
C LEU A 131 -2.71 -9.40 17.19
N ARG A 132 -3.18 -10.09 16.15
CA ARG A 132 -2.80 -11.48 15.88
C ARG A 132 -1.31 -11.63 15.65
N ALA A 133 -0.66 -10.68 14.98
CA ALA A 133 0.80 -10.69 14.80
C ALA A 133 1.55 -10.57 16.14
N LEU A 134 1.02 -9.82 17.10
CA LEU A 134 1.57 -9.72 18.46
C LEU A 134 1.37 -11.03 19.24
N GLU A 135 0.14 -11.57 19.26
CA GLU A 135 -0.21 -12.79 19.98
C GLU A 135 0.59 -14.01 19.49
N THR A 136 0.82 -14.08 18.17
CA THR A 136 1.63 -15.13 17.54
C THR A 136 3.14 -14.84 17.57
N LYS A 137 3.57 -13.79 18.29
CA LYS A 137 4.98 -13.39 18.51
C LYS A 137 5.76 -13.07 17.23
N GLN A 138 5.09 -12.69 16.16
CA GLN A 138 5.74 -12.23 14.93
C GLN A 138 6.28 -10.81 15.04
N ILE A 139 5.65 -10.01 15.92
CA ILE A 139 6.10 -8.66 16.28
C ILE A 139 6.24 -8.56 17.80
N SER A 140 7.12 -7.66 18.22
CA SER A 140 7.29 -7.29 19.63
C SER A 140 6.16 -6.37 20.09
N LYS A 141 5.94 -6.32 21.41
CA LYS A 141 5.06 -5.32 22.03
C LYS A 141 5.46 -3.90 21.63
N LYS A 142 6.75 -3.61 21.51
CA LYS A 142 7.25 -2.31 21.03
C LYS A 142 6.76 -2.00 19.61
N GLN A 143 6.91 -2.94 18.68
CA GLN A 143 6.45 -2.76 17.29
C GLN A 143 4.93 -2.56 17.21
N TYR A 144 4.16 -3.28 18.03
CA TYR A 144 2.71 -3.07 18.13
C TYR A 144 2.36 -1.63 18.51
N HIS A 145 3.00 -1.07 19.53
CA HIS A 145 2.75 0.31 19.96
C HIS A 145 3.24 1.32 18.91
N GLU A 146 4.39 1.06 18.29
CA GLU A 146 4.91 1.92 17.23
C GLU A 146 3.97 1.96 16.02
N ALA A 147 3.25 0.89 15.70
CA ALA A 147 2.29 0.88 14.59
C ALA A 147 1.26 2.02 14.74
N TYR A 148 0.65 2.12 15.92
CA TYR A 148 -0.32 3.17 16.25
C TYR A 148 0.28 4.58 16.39
N ILE A 149 1.58 4.71 16.65
CA ILE A 149 2.25 6.02 16.68
C ILE A 149 2.56 6.53 15.25
N ILE A 150 2.75 5.61 14.31
CA ILE A 150 3.06 5.94 12.91
C ILE A 150 1.78 6.22 12.12
N ALA A 151 0.72 5.47 12.41
CA ALA A 151 -0.63 5.70 11.88
C ALA A 151 -1.15 7.07 12.31
#